data_AF-A0A1G1NCN5-F1
#
_entry.id   AF-A0A1G1NCN5-F1
#
_cell.length_a   1.000
_cell.length_b   1.000
_cell.length_c   1.000
_cell.angle_alpha   90.00
_cell.angle_beta   90.00
_cell.angle_gamma   90.00
#
_symmetry.space_group_name_H-M   'P 1'
#
loop_
_entity.id
_entity.type
_entity.pdbx_description
1 polymer ?
#
loop_
_entity_poly.entity_id
_entity_poly.type
_entity_poly.pdbx_seq_one_letter_code
_entity_poly.pdbx_strand_id
1 'polypeptide(L)'
;MVEDMVRWHLRPGYLGDFKVPSERAVFRYFRDAKDEAASILLLSIADQRATRGPLSTTEDLHHHVKTCKMLIEKFFEKKSEKPVVRLITGHDLIKKLKLKPSPLFAQILREVEEKQALGKVTNRAEALALAKKIAKV
;
A
#
# COMPACT_ATOMS: atom_id res chain seq x y z
N MET A 1 1.64 4.16 -15.65
CA MET A 1 2.40 4.95 -16.64
C MET A 1 3.88 4.93 -16.29
N VAL A 2 4.78 5.24 -17.22
CA VAL A 2 6.24 5.32 -16.95
C VAL A 2 6.57 6.23 -15.76
N GLU A 3 5.82 7.33 -15.57
CA GLU A 3 5.98 8.22 -14.41
C GLU A 3 5.83 7.49 -13.06
N ASP A 4 4.85 6.58 -12.93
CA ASP A 4 4.65 5.80 -11.70
C ASP A 4 5.82 4.83 -11.48
N MET A 5 6.33 4.23 -12.56
CA MET A 5 7.49 3.35 -12.49
C MET A 5 8.71 4.11 -11.96
N VAL A 6 8.99 5.29 -12.52
CA VAL A 6 10.09 6.15 -12.05
C VAL A 6 9.85 6.62 -10.61
N ARG A 7 8.63 7.04 -10.27
CA ARG A 7 8.32 7.55 -8.91
C ARG A 7 8.50 6.49 -7.83
N TRP A 8 8.20 5.22 -8.14
CA TRP A 8 8.13 4.16 -7.14
C TRP A 8 9.21 3.06 -7.29
N HIS A 9 10.17 3.20 -8.21
CA HIS A 9 11.17 2.14 -8.50
C HIS A 9 12.03 1.71 -7.31
N LEU A 10 12.33 2.61 -6.36
CA LEU A 10 13.13 2.26 -5.16
C LEU A 10 12.32 1.51 -4.10
N ARG A 11 10.98 1.54 -4.21
CA ARG A 11 10.10 1.04 -3.16
C ARG A 11 10.22 -0.46 -2.90
N PRO A 12 10.40 -1.33 -3.91
CA PRO A 12 10.71 -2.74 -3.68
C PRO A 12 11.97 -2.97 -2.86
N GLY A 13 13.03 -2.15 -3.04
CA GLY A 13 14.24 -2.22 -2.23
C GLY A 13 13.94 -2.05 -0.74
N TYR A 14 13.20 -0.99 -0.38
CA TYR A 14 12.76 -0.76 1.00
C TYR A 14 11.85 -1.87 1.56
N LEU A 15 11.11 -2.59 0.71
CA LEU A 15 10.34 -3.76 1.16
C LEU A 15 11.26 -4.97 1.38
N GLY A 16 12.30 -5.13 0.54
CA GLY A 16 13.33 -6.14 0.65
C GLY A 16 14.21 -6.00 1.91
N ASP A 17 14.39 -4.80 2.45
CA ASP A 17 15.15 -4.58 3.69
C ASP A 17 14.56 -5.30 4.92
N PHE A 18 13.28 -5.66 4.87
CA PHE A 18 12.63 -6.45 5.91
C PHE A 18 12.68 -7.95 5.59
N LYS A 19 12.90 -8.80 6.60
CA LYS A 19 12.76 -10.27 6.44
C LYS A 19 11.41 -10.67 5.84
N VAL A 20 10.34 -9.99 6.25
CA VAL A 20 8.99 -10.09 5.67
C VAL A 20 8.35 -8.70 5.74
N PRO A 21 7.90 -8.13 4.60
CA PRO A 21 7.18 -6.88 4.61
C PRO A 21 5.87 -6.97 5.41
N SER A 22 5.60 -5.96 6.26
CA SER A 22 4.32 -5.90 6.96
C SER A 22 3.14 -5.76 5.99
N GLU A 23 1.97 -6.28 6.36
CA GLU A 23 0.75 -6.14 5.53
C GLU A 23 0.41 -4.68 5.23
N ARG A 24 0.67 -3.79 6.18
CA ARG A 24 0.50 -2.34 6.00
C ARG A 24 1.43 -1.80 4.92
N ALA A 25 2.70 -2.20 4.91
CA ALA A 25 3.66 -1.78 3.90
C ALA A 25 3.26 -2.30 2.51
N VAL A 26 2.81 -3.56 2.44
CA VAL A 26 2.31 -4.17 1.20
C VAL A 26 1.04 -3.48 0.69
N PHE A 27 0.09 -3.16 1.58
CA PHE A 27 -1.11 -2.41 1.19
C PHE A 27 -0.76 -1.04 0.60
N ARG A 28 0.11 -0.29 1.28
CA ARG A 28 0.59 1.00 0.78
C ARG A 28 1.32 0.84 -0.55
N TYR A 29 2.14 -0.21 -0.70
CA TYR A 29 2.81 -0.57 -1.94
C TYR A 29 1.85 -0.62 -3.11
N PHE A 30 0.86 -1.50 -3.05
CA PHE A 30 -0.12 -1.67 -4.12
C PHE A 30 -0.99 -0.43 -4.33
N ARG A 31 -1.37 0.27 -3.26
CA ARG A 31 -2.17 1.51 -3.37
C ARG A 31 -1.46 2.57 -4.20
N ASP A 32 -0.17 2.81 -3.95
CA ASP A 32 0.52 3.91 -4.64
C ASP A 32 1.08 3.49 -6.00
N ALA A 33 1.51 2.22 -6.14
CA ALA A 33 2.03 1.69 -7.41
C ALA A 33 0.93 1.29 -8.41
N LYS A 34 -0.31 1.11 -7.94
CA LYS A 34 -1.51 0.85 -8.76
C LYS A 34 -1.27 -0.30 -9.76
N ASP A 35 -1.65 -0.11 -11.02
CA ASP A 35 -1.49 -1.10 -12.09
C ASP A 35 -0.04 -1.40 -12.45
N GLU A 36 0.91 -0.52 -12.12
CA GLU A 36 2.34 -0.71 -12.38
C GLU A 36 3.06 -1.49 -11.29
N ALA A 37 2.35 -1.91 -10.23
CA ALA A 37 2.96 -2.60 -9.10
C ALA A 37 3.77 -3.84 -9.51
N ALA A 38 3.25 -4.65 -10.45
CA ALA A 38 3.98 -5.81 -10.97
C ALA A 38 5.17 -5.39 -11.85
N SER A 39 4.98 -4.41 -12.73
CA SER A 39 6.03 -3.84 -13.60
C SER A 39 7.23 -3.34 -12.78
N ILE A 40 6.96 -2.62 -11.69
CA ILE A 40 7.98 -2.07 -10.78
C ILE A 40 8.73 -3.19 -10.05
N LEU A 41 8.04 -4.25 -9.60
CA LEU A 41 8.70 -5.41 -8.96
C LEU A 41 9.61 -6.15 -9.95
N LEU A 42 9.17 -6.34 -11.18
CA LEU A 42 9.97 -6.96 -12.24
C LEU A 42 11.20 -6.11 -12.59
N LEU A 43 11.02 -4.79 -12.73
CA LEU A 43 12.12 -3.86 -12.96
C LEU A 43 13.15 -3.93 -11.83
N SER A 44 12.68 -3.96 -10.58
CA SER A 44 13.55 -4.07 -9.40
C SER A 44 14.37 -5.37 -9.36
N ILE A 45 13.79 -6.49 -9.80
CA ILE A 45 14.55 -7.75 -9.94
C ILE A 45 15.64 -7.60 -11.00
N ALA A 46 15.35 -6.96 -12.12
CA ALA A 46 16.33 -6.75 -13.19
C ALA A 46 17.47 -5.83 -12.74
N ASP A 47 17.13 -4.72 -12.07
CA ASP A 47 18.08 -3.74 -11.53
C ASP A 47 19.05 -4.38 -10.51
N GLN A 48 18.51 -5.16 -9.57
CA GLN A 48 19.36 -5.82 -8.58
C GLN A 48 20.26 -6.89 -9.20
N ARG A 49 19.79 -7.63 -10.23
CA ARG A 49 20.63 -8.61 -10.96
C ARG A 49 21.74 -7.97 -11.80
N ALA A 50 21.52 -6.73 -12.25
CA ALA A 50 22.55 -5.96 -12.96
C ALA A 50 23.61 -5.39 -12.01
N THR A 51 23.28 -5.25 -10.71
CA THR A 51 24.17 -4.70 -9.69
C THR A 51 25.25 -5.72 -9.31
N ARG A 52 26.53 -5.34 -9.42
CA ARG A 52 27.71 -6.17 -9.12
C ARG A 52 28.60 -5.54 -8.05
N GLY A 53 27.98 -4.97 -7.02
CA GLY A 53 28.69 -4.27 -5.95
C GLY A 53 29.16 -5.21 -4.83
N PRO A 54 30.23 -4.86 -4.09
CA PRO A 54 30.74 -5.64 -2.96
C PRO A 54 29.75 -5.75 -1.79
N LEU A 55 28.71 -4.91 -1.77
CA LEU A 55 27.63 -4.91 -0.79
C LEU A 55 26.44 -5.80 -1.19
N SER A 56 26.50 -6.49 -2.34
CA SER A 56 25.43 -7.35 -2.83
C SER A 56 25.79 -8.80 -2.58
N THR A 57 25.34 -9.35 -1.45
CA THR A 57 25.54 -10.78 -1.16
C THR A 57 24.55 -11.64 -1.97
N THR A 58 24.90 -12.91 -2.16
CA THR A 58 24.01 -13.88 -2.81
C THR A 58 22.72 -14.06 -2.01
N GLU A 59 22.81 -13.98 -0.68
CA GLU A 59 21.69 -14.06 0.25
C GLU A 59 20.73 -12.88 0.07
N ASP A 60 21.24 -11.65 -0.02
CA ASP A 60 20.43 -10.44 -0.22
C ASP A 60 19.71 -10.46 -1.58
N LEU A 61 20.41 -10.93 -2.62
CA LEU A 61 19.82 -11.12 -3.95
C LEU A 61 18.67 -12.13 -3.92
N HIS A 62 18.89 -13.29 -3.28
CA HIS A 62 17.85 -14.31 -3.17
C HIS A 62 16.65 -13.81 -2.35
N HIS A 63 16.89 -13.10 -1.25
CA HIS A 63 15.85 -12.56 -0.39
C HIS A 63 14.99 -11.52 -1.13
N HIS A 64 15.61 -10.60 -1.86
CA HIS A 64 14.89 -9.58 -2.63
C HIS A 64 14.09 -10.19 -3.77
N VAL A 65 14.66 -11.13 -4.54
CA VAL A 65 13.94 -11.84 -5.60
C VAL A 65 12.74 -12.61 -5.02
N LYS A 66 12.93 -13.28 -3.88
CA LYS A 66 11.84 -13.99 -3.19
C LYS A 66 10.73 -13.04 -2.76
N THR A 67 11.09 -11.91 -2.16
CA THR A 67 10.14 -10.88 -1.72
C THR A 67 9.37 -10.31 -2.90
N CYS A 68 10.06 -9.97 -4.00
CA CYS A 68 9.42 -9.43 -5.19
C CYS A 68 8.47 -10.45 -5.85
N LYS A 69 8.87 -11.72 -5.98
CA LYS A 69 7.99 -12.79 -6.51
C LYS A 69 6.73 -12.96 -5.68
N MET A 70 6.85 -13.06 -4.37
CA MET A 70 5.71 -13.14 -3.45
C MET A 70 4.76 -11.95 -3.63
N LEU A 71 5.28 -10.73 -3.81
CA LEU A 71 4.45 -9.54 -4.01
C LEU A 71 3.78 -9.52 -5.39
N ILE A 72 4.42 -10.05 -6.43
CA ILE A 72 3.83 -10.20 -7.77
C ILE A 72 2.64 -11.17 -7.71
N GLU A 73 2.82 -12.35 -7.09
CA GLU A 73 1.75 -13.34 -6.89
C GLU A 73 0.56 -12.71 -6.16
N LYS A 74 0.83 -12.07 -5.02
CA LYS A 74 -0.20 -11.40 -4.21
C LYS A 74 -0.91 -10.26 -4.96
N PHE A 75 -0.21 -9.56 -5.86
CA PHE A 75 -0.83 -8.51 -6.67
C PHE A 75 -1.88 -9.10 -7.63
N PHE A 76 -1.57 -10.20 -8.31
CA PHE A 76 -2.49 -10.85 -9.24
C PHE A 76 -3.65 -11.55 -8.52
N GLU A 77 -3.42 -12.15 -7.36
CA GLU A 77 -4.48 -12.64 -6.49
C GLU A 77 -5.46 -11.50 -6.14
N LYS A 78 -4.95 -10.38 -5.62
CA LYS A 78 -5.78 -9.22 -5.27
C LYS A 78 -6.50 -8.60 -6.45
N LYS A 79 -5.92 -8.61 -7.65
CA LYS A 79 -6.55 -8.08 -8.85
C LYS A 79 -7.77 -8.89 -9.28
N SER A 80 -7.83 -10.17 -8.90
CA SER A 80 -8.98 -11.05 -9.13
C SER A 80 -10.08 -10.90 -8.07
N GLU A 81 -9.76 -10.31 -6.91
CA GLU A 81 -10.72 -10.08 -5.83
C GLU A 81 -11.67 -8.93 -6.16
N LYS A 82 -12.89 -9.00 -5.63
CA LYS A 82 -13.84 -7.87 -5.74
C LYS A 82 -13.32 -6.70 -4.91
N PRO A 83 -13.40 -5.45 -5.43
CA PRO A 83 -12.99 -4.29 -4.67
C PRO A 83 -13.83 -4.15 -3.40
N VAL A 84 -13.16 -3.91 -2.28
CA VAL A 84 -13.79 -3.72 -0.98
C VAL A 84 -14.61 -2.43 -0.99
N VAL A 85 -15.88 -2.52 -0.60
CA VAL A 85 -16.77 -1.35 -0.50
C VAL A 85 -16.33 -0.47 0.67
N ARG A 86 -16.13 0.83 0.43
CA ARG A 86 -15.75 1.79 1.47
C ARG A 86 -16.80 1.85 2.57
N LEU A 87 -16.37 1.77 3.84
CA LEU A 87 -17.26 1.86 5.00
C LEU A 87 -17.89 3.24 5.20
N ILE A 88 -17.14 4.29 4.85
CA ILE A 88 -17.58 5.69 4.92
C ILE A 88 -17.07 6.50 3.72
N THR A 89 -17.73 7.62 3.48
CA THR A 89 -17.44 8.58 2.41
C THR A 89 -17.30 9.99 2.97
N GLY A 90 -16.88 10.96 2.16
CA GLY A 90 -16.83 12.37 2.56
C GLY A 90 -18.19 12.92 3.01
N HIS A 91 -19.30 12.44 2.43
CA HIS A 91 -20.64 12.83 2.86
C HIS A 91 -20.94 12.40 4.30
N ASP A 92 -20.39 11.28 4.74
CA ASP A 92 -20.56 10.79 6.09
C ASP A 92 -19.82 11.67 7.09
N LEU A 93 -18.62 12.14 6.73
CA LEU A 93 -17.85 13.10 7.53
C LEU A 93 -18.62 14.41 7.72
N ILE A 94 -19.27 14.91 6.67
CA ILE A 94 -20.10 16.12 6.74
C ILE A 94 -21.35 15.89 7.59
N LYS A 95 -22.14 14.85 7.27
CA LYS A 95 -23.44 14.63 7.90
C LYS A 95 -23.32 14.22 9.37
N LYS A 96 -22.39 13.32 9.69
CA LYS A 96 -22.25 12.69 11.01
C LYS A 96 -21.24 13.40 11.92
N LEU A 97 -20.12 13.87 11.38
CA LEU A 97 -19.08 14.55 12.17
C LEU A 97 -19.13 16.07 12.05
N LYS A 98 -20.05 16.63 11.23
CA LYS A 98 -20.20 18.08 11.00
C LYS A 98 -18.91 18.76 10.53
N LEU A 99 -18.02 17.99 9.89
CA LEU A 99 -16.76 18.52 9.37
C LEU A 99 -17.00 19.31 8.09
N LYS A 100 -16.23 20.39 7.91
CA LYS A 100 -16.18 21.15 6.66
C LYS A 100 -15.17 20.51 5.69
N PRO A 101 -15.46 20.45 4.38
CA PRO A 101 -14.54 19.92 3.38
C PRO A 101 -13.15 20.55 3.49
N SER A 102 -12.11 19.71 3.57
CA SER A 102 -10.72 20.12 3.77
C SER A 102 -9.76 18.98 3.40
N PRO A 103 -8.45 19.24 3.25
CA PRO A 103 -7.45 18.19 2.98
C PRO A 103 -7.46 17.05 4.00
N LEU A 104 -7.92 17.32 5.24
CA LEU A 104 -8.10 16.33 6.30
C LEU A 104 -9.04 15.19 5.89
N PHE A 105 -10.01 15.43 4.99
CA PHE A 105 -10.91 14.38 4.50
C PHE A 105 -10.13 13.27 3.79
N ALA A 106 -9.17 13.63 2.95
CA ALA A 106 -8.35 12.66 2.25
C ALA A 106 -7.51 11.84 3.24
N GLN A 107 -6.97 12.48 4.28
CA GLN A 107 -6.24 11.80 5.35
C GLN A 107 -7.12 10.80 6.10
N ILE A 108 -8.31 11.24 6.55
CA ILE A 108 -9.27 10.38 7.26
C ILE A 108 -9.68 9.19 6.41
N LEU A 109 -10.11 9.42 5.17
CA LEU A 109 -10.61 8.37 4.30
C LEU A 109 -9.52 7.37 3.93
N ARG A 110 -8.27 7.82 3.70
CA ARG A 110 -7.13 6.94 3.43
C ARG A 110 -6.78 6.07 4.64
N GLU A 111 -6.78 6.65 5.85
CA GLU A 111 -6.50 5.88 7.07
C GLU A 111 -7.60 4.86 7.35
N VAL A 112 -8.88 5.21 7.13
CA VAL A 112 -9.98 4.26 7.25
C VAL A 112 -9.86 3.13 6.22
N GLU A 113 -9.58 3.46 4.95
CA GLU A 113 -9.40 2.49 3.88
C GLU A 113 -8.22 1.54 4.16
N GLU A 114 -7.10 2.05 4.69
CA GLU A 114 -5.97 1.24 5.13
C GLU A 114 -6.34 0.31 6.28
N LYS A 115 -7.01 0.81 7.32
CA LYS A 115 -7.42 -0.03 8.45
C LYS A 115 -8.48 -1.06 8.05
N GLN A 116 -9.36 -0.71 7.12
CA GLN A 116 -10.34 -1.61 6.56
C GLN A 116 -9.69 -2.75 5.76
N ALA A 117 -8.75 -2.42 4.88
CA ALA A 117 -8.01 -3.41 4.09
C ALA A 117 -7.17 -4.37 4.95
N LEU A 118 -6.80 -3.95 6.16
CA LEU A 118 -6.08 -4.75 7.14
C LEU A 118 -7.01 -5.46 8.15
N GLY A 119 -8.34 -5.41 7.95
CA GLY A 119 -9.32 -6.03 8.85
C GLY A 119 -9.41 -5.40 10.26
N LYS A 120 -8.76 -4.25 10.48
CA LYS A 120 -8.75 -3.54 11.77
C LYS A 120 -9.97 -2.66 12.01
N VAL A 121 -10.70 -2.35 10.93
CA VAL A 121 -11.96 -1.63 10.93
C VAL A 121 -12.90 -2.38 10.00
N THR A 122 -13.95 -2.96 10.54
CA THR A 122 -14.82 -3.91 9.81
C THR A 122 -16.19 -3.36 9.51
N ASN A 123 -16.61 -2.31 10.22
CA ASN A 123 -17.94 -1.76 10.10
C ASN A 123 -17.94 -0.22 10.12
N ARG A 124 -19.09 0.34 9.74
CA ARG A 124 -19.29 1.79 9.60
C ARG A 124 -19.14 2.55 10.93
N ALA A 125 -19.50 1.94 12.06
CA ALA A 125 -19.37 2.57 13.36
C ALA A 125 -17.91 2.75 13.77
N GLU A 126 -17.09 1.70 13.62
CA GLU A 126 -15.64 1.75 13.84
C GLU A 126 -14.96 2.76 12.92
N ALA A 127 -15.36 2.82 11.65
CA ALA A 127 -14.83 3.78 10.69
C ALA A 127 -15.11 5.23 11.10
N LEU A 128 -16.33 5.53 11.57
CA LEU A 128 -16.69 6.86 12.07
C LEU A 128 -15.96 7.21 13.37
N ALA A 129 -15.77 6.24 14.27
CA ALA A 129 -15.00 6.44 15.50
C ALA A 129 -13.53 6.77 15.21
N LEU A 130 -12.92 6.06 14.26
CA LEU A 130 -11.56 6.35 13.79
C LEU A 130 -11.48 7.74 13.14
N ALA A 131 -12.44 8.08 12.28
CA ALA A 131 -12.51 9.40 11.64
C ALA A 131 -12.60 10.53 12.67
N LYS A 132 -13.43 10.36 13.70
CA LYS A 132 -13.57 11.30 14.82
C LYS A 132 -12.24 11.49 15.57
N LYS A 133 -11.55 10.39 15.90
CA LYS A 133 -10.24 10.41 16.56
C LYS A 133 -9.18 11.18 15.75
N ILE A 134 -9.13 10.97 14.43
CA ILE A 134 -8.17 11.67 13.54
C ILE A 134 -8.51 13.15 13.44
N ALA A 135 -9.80 13.49 13.37
CA ALA A 135 -10.26 14.87 13.30
C ALA A 135 -10.11 15.65 14.61
N LYS A 136 -9.81 14.97 15.73
CA LYS A 136 -9.71 15.56 17.08
C LYS A 136 -11.01 16.30 17.49
N VAL A 137 -12.16 15.75 17.13
CA VAL A 137 -13.51 16.23 17.48
C VAL A 137 -14.31 15.18 18.21
#